data_AF-A0A0R0M030-F1
#
_entry.id   AF-A0A0R0M030-F1
#
_cell.length_a   1.000
_cell.length_b   1.000
_cell.length_c   1.000
_cell.angle_alpha   90.00
_cell.angle_beta   90.00
_cell.angle_gamma   90.00
#
_symmetry.space_group_name_H-M   'P 1'
#
loop_
_entity.id
_entity.type
_entity.pdbx_description
1 polymer ?
#
loop_
_entity_poly.entity_id
_entity_poly.type
_entity_poly.pdbx_seq_one_letter_code
_entity_poly.pdbx_strand_id
1 'polypeptide(L)'
;MSPFKMYFTKIDENNKSLYDFIIEDGKKFYFLKNNKKNIVRRYSDQFKIKETSYKSLYKKIKILEKHKDDIEKIDDLIDDWTFIIEKSIEILIDETNLTRNQIIKLFELEKHGFELDG
;
A
#
# COMPACT_ATOMS: atom_id res chain seq x y z
N MET A 1 -9.61 -0.24 11.74
CA MET A 1 -10.92 0.00 11.10
C MET A 1 -12.01 -0.27 12.12
N SER A 2 -12.64 0.78 12.64
CA SER A 2 -13.78 0.63 13.54
C SER A 2 -14.97 0.07 12.75
N PRO A 3 -15.66 -0.99 13.21
CA PRO A 3 -16.86 -1.45 12.53
C PRO A 3 -17.90 -0.32 12.56
N PHE A 4 -18.49 0.00 11.40
CA PHE A 4 -19.60 0.95 11.30
C PHE A 4 -20.71 0.51 12.26
N LYS A 5 -20.81 1.19 13.41
CA LYS A 5 -21.97 1.04 14.28
C LYS A 5 -23.12 1.75 13.59
N MET A 6 -24.20 1.03 13.34
CA MET A 6 -25.44 1.62 12.84
C MET A 6 -26.13 2.35 14.00
N TYR A 7 -26.38 3.65 13.82
CA TYR A 7 -27.02 4.51 14.82
C TYR A 7 -28.47 4.79 14.41
N PHE A 8 -29.37 4.77 15.39
CA PHE A 8 -30.80 5.01 15.22
C PHE A 8 -31.20 6.29 15.94
N THR A 9 -32.02 7.13 15.30
CA THR A 9 -32.54 8.36 15.91
C THR A 9 -33.85 8.15 16.66
N LYS A 10 -34.56 7.04 16.38
CA LYS A 10 -35.77 6.60 17.08
C LYS A 10 -35.71 5.09 17.27
N ILE A 11 -36.16 4.64 18.43
CA ILE A 11 -36.31 3.23 18.78
C ILE A 11 -37.67 3.03 19.42
N ASP A 12 -38.21 1.82 19.32
CA ASP A 12 -39.42 1.42 20.02
C ASP A 12 -39.18 1.44 21.54
N GLU A 13 -40.07 2.08 22.30
CA GLU A 13 -39.96 2.24 23.76
C GLU A 13 -39.98 0.89 24.49
N ASN A 14 -40.71 -0.10 23.94
CA ASN A 14 -40.76 -1.45 24.48
C ASN A 14 -39.39 -2.15 24.44
N ASN A 15 -38.53 -1.74 23.52
CA ASN A 15 -37.21 -2.33 23.29
C ASN A 15 -36.06 -1.45 23.80
N LYS A 16 -36.35 -0.36 24.52
CA LYS A 16 -35.37 0.62 25.00
C LYS A 16 -34.25 0.01 25.86
N SER A 17 -34.53 -1.09 26.56
CA SER A 17 -33.57 -1.82 27.39
C SER A 17 -32.41 -2.44 26.59
N LEU A 18 -32.62 -2.69 25.29
CA LEU A 18 -31.66 -3.33 24.38
C LEU A 18 -30.67 -2.36 23.73
N TYR A 19 -30.82 -1.05 23.95
CA TYR A 19 -30.03 -0.01 23.31
C TYR A 19 -29.28 0.84 24.34
N ASP A 20 -28.06 1.23 24.00
CA ASP A 20 -27.33 2.33 24.63
C ASP A 20 -27.53 3.61 23.81
N PHE A 21 -27.20 4.78 24.37
CA PHE A 21 -27.33 6.05 23.67
C PHE A 21 -26.09 6.94 23.78
N ILE A 22 -25.89 7.78 22.78
CA ILE A 22 -24.93 8.88 22.75
C ILE A 22 -25.67 10.17 22.34
N ILE A 23 -25.16 11.32 22.78
CA ILE A 23 -25.70 12.63 22.42
C ILE A 23 -24.59 13.39 21.69
N GLU A 24 -24.85 13.75 20.44
CA GLU A 24 -23.95 14.57 19.61
C GLU A 24 -24.78 15.70 18.99
N ASP A 25 -24.25 16.94 19.02
CA ASP A 25 -24.92 18.16 18.53
C ASP A 25 -26.36 18.34 19.05
N GLY A 26 -26.58 18.00 20.33
CA GLY A 26 -27.89 18.09 20.98
C GLY A 26 -28.92 17.06 20.50
N LYS A 27 -28.54 16.13 19.61
CA LYS A 27 -29.39 15.04 19.13
C LYS A 27 -29.00 13.72 19.79
N LYS A 28 -30.01 12.94 20.18
CA LYS A 28 -29.83 11.65 20.85
C LYS A 28 -29.84 10.52 19.82
N PHE A 29 -28.78 9.73 19.81
CA PHE A 29 -28.59 8.58 18.94
C PHE A 29 -28.52 7.30 19.78
N TYR A 30 -29.22 6.27 19.34
CA TYR A 30 -29.28 4.96 19.98
C TYR A 30 -28.47 3.94 19.17
N PHE A 31 -27.78 3.02 19.85
CA PHE A 31 -27.10 1.90 19.22
C PHE A 31 -27.35 0.63 20.02
N LEU A 32 -27.38 -0.51 19.34
CA LEU A 32 -27.69 -1.79 19.99
C LEU A 32 -26.60 -2.12 21.03
N LYS A 33 -27.02 -2.52 22.23
CA LYS A 33 -26.09 -3.07 23.22
C LYS A 33 -25.43 -4.29 22.62
N ASN A 34 -24.10 -4.24 22.50
CA ASN A 34 -23.33 -5.43 22.20
C ASN A 34 -23.42 -6.33 23.43
N ASN A 35 -24.40 -7.23 23.46
CA ASN A 35 -24.37 -8.40 24.31
C ASN A 35 -23.19 -9.26 23.86
N LYS A 36 -21.98 -8.86 24.25
CA LYS A 36 -20.82 -9.75 24.28
C LYS A 36 -21.15 -10.80 25.33
N LYS A 37 -21.97 -11.79 24.95
CA LYS A 37 -21.87 -13.11 25.55
C LYS A 37 -20.38 -13.42 25.45
N ASN A 38 -19.72 -13.61 26.59
CA ASN A 38 -18.37 -14.13 26.64
C ASN A 38 -18.41 -15.51 25.99
N ILE A 39 -18.28 -15.56 24.67
CA ILE A 39 -18.09 -16.78 23.91
C ILE A 39 -16.69 -17.23 24.34
N VAL A 40 -16.64 -18.17 25.28
CA VAL A 40 -15.41 -18.87 25.64
C VAL A 40 -14.95 -19.60 24.39
N ARG A 41 -14.07 -18.95 23.62
CA ARG A 41 -13.47 -19.54 22.43
C ARG A 41 -12.66 -20.74 22.87
N ARG A 42 -12.90 -21.90 22.27
CA ARG A 42 -12.07 -23.08 22.51
C ARG A 42 -10.68 -22.80 21.96
N TYR A 43 -9.65 -23.35 22.59
CA TYR A 43 -8.25 -23.22 22.12
C TYR A 43 -8.09 -23.64 20.65
N SER A 44 -8.92 -24.57 20.16
CA SER A 44 -8.97 -25.00 18.76
C SER A 44 -9.42 -23.91 17.77
N ASP A 45 -10.15 -22.88 18.24
CA ASP A 45 -10.56 -21.76 17.40
C ASP A 45 -9.46 -20.68 17.27
N GLN A 46 -8.39 -20.72 18.08
CA GLN A 46 -7.22 -19.85 17.88
C GLN A 46 -6.46 -20.20 16.60
N PHE A 47 -6.49 -21.46 16.17
CA PHE A 47 -5.82 -21.90 14.93
C PHE A 47 -6.63 -21.60 13.65
N LYS A 48 -7.89 -21.17 13.78
CA LYS A 48 -8.71 -20.72 12.64
C LYS A 48 -8.51 -19.23 12.32
N ILE A 49 -7.79 -18.49 13.18
CA ILE A 49 -7.55 -17.06 13.01
C ILE A 49 -6.19 -16.87 12.34
N LYS A 50 -6.18 -17.08 11.02
CA LYS A 50 -5.46 -16.30 10.00
C LYS A 50 -5.55 -17.11 8.73
N GLU A 51 -6.60 -16.84 7.97
CA GLU A 51 -6.70 -17.26 6.58
C GLU A 51 -5.57 -16.60 5.77
N THR A 52 -4.38 -17.18 5.81
CA THR A 52 -3.69 -17.62 4.59
C THR A 52 -4.59 -18.65 3.90
N SER A 53 -5.77 -18.21 3.47
CA SER A 53 -6.64 -18.98 2.61
C SER A 53 -5.82 -19.25 1.36
N TYR A 54 -5.64 -20.52 0.99
CA TYR A 54 -4.95 -20.91 -0.24
C TYR A 54 -5.43 -20.11 -1.46
N LYS A 55 -6.71 -19.71 -1.47
CA LYS A 55 -7.30 -18.85 -2.49
C LYS A 55 -6.73 -17.43 -2.52
N SER A 56 -6.40 -16.85 -1.35
CA SER A 56 -5.79 -15.52 -1.26
C SER A 56 -4.33 -15.53 -1.69
N LEU A 57 -3.58 -16.58 -1.31
CA LEU A 57 -2.21 -16.82 -1.76
C LEU A 57 -2.16 -17.03 -3.28
N TYR A 58 -3.04 -17.89 -3.81
CA TYR A 58 -3.14 -18.15 -5.24
C TYR A 58 -3.48 -16.89 -6.04
N LYS A 59 -4.40 -16.04 -5.54
CA LYS A 59 -4.72 -14.76 -6.19
C LYS A 59 -3.52 -13.81 -6.21
N LYS A 60 -2.73 -13.75 -5.13
CA LYS A 60 -1.50 -12.95 -5.08
C LYS A 60 -0.45 -13.47 -6.06
N ILE A 61 -0.24 -14.79 -6.12
CA ILE A 61 0.68 -15.41 -7.07
C ILE A 61 0.28 -15.10 -8.51
N LYS A 62 -1.00 -15.25 -8.87
CA LYS A 62 -1.49 -14.89 -10.22
C LYS A 62 -1.31 -13.42 -10.60
N ILE A 63 -1.42 -12.51 -9.63
CA ILE A 63 -1.17 -11.08 -9.87
C ILE A 63 0.32 -10.87 -10.17
N LEU A 64 1.20 -11.50 -9.40
CA LEU A 64 2.65 -11.43 -9.64
C LEU A 64 3.04 -12.05 -10.99
N GLU A 65 2.48 -13.19 -11.35
CA GLU A 65 2.69 -13.82 -12.67
C GLU A 65 2.22 -12.91 -13.80
N LYS A 66 1.07 -12.24 -13.65
CA LYS A 66 0.53 -11.35 -14.68
C LYS A 66 1.42 -10.13 -14.94
N HIS A 67 2.09 -9.63 -13.90
CA HIS A 67 2.98 -8.47 -13.98
C HIS A 67 4.46 -8.85 -14.14
N LYS A 68 4.77 -10.14 -14.28
CA LYS A 68 6.15 -10.60 -14.45
C LYS A 68 6.77 -9.99 -15.70
N ASP A 69 6.06 -10.04 -16.82
CA ASP A 69 6.52 -9.49 -18.10
C ASP A 69 6.55 -7.95 -18.09
N ASP A 70 5.78 -7.29 -17.20
CA ASP A 70 5.83 -5.84 -17.03
C ASP A 70 7.10 -5.41 -16.29
N ILE A 71 7.64 -6.25 -15.39
CA ILE A 71 8.91 -6.00 -14.69
C ILE A 71 10.08 -6.17 -15.66
N GLU A 72 10.11 -7.25 -16.45
CA GLU A 72 11.17 -7.47 -17.45
C GLU A 72 11.25 -6.29 -18.44
N LYS A 73 10.11 -5.73 -18.86
CA LYS A 73 10.06 -4.52 -19.70
C LYS A 73 10.56 -3.24 -19.01
N ILE A 74 10.43 -3.15 -17.69
CA ILE A 74 10.94 -1.98 -16.95
C ILE A 74 12.47 -2.04 -16.91
N ASP A 75 13.04 -3.22 -16.69
CA ASP A 75 14.49 -3.40 -16.70
C ASP A 75 15.06 -3.09 -18.09
N ASP A 76 14.44 -3.61 -19.16
CA ASP A 76 14.82 -3.29 -20.54
C ASP A 76 14.78 -1.77 -20.83
N LEU A 77 13.75 -1.08 -20.34
CA LEU A 77 13.64 0.37 -20.49
C LEU A 77 14.74 1.10 -19.72
N ILE A 78 15.05 0.67 -18.49
CA ILE A 78 16.14 1.25 -17.70
C ILE A 78 17.45 1.11 -18.43
N ASP A 79 17.73 -0.05 -19.02
CA ASP A 79 18.95 -0.30 -19.79
C ASP A 79 19.04 0.59 -21.03
N ASP A 80 17.95 0.71 -21.80
CA ASP A 80 17.88 1.61 -22.97
C ASP A 80 18.15 3.07 -22.58
N TRP A 81 17.51 3.56 -21.52
CA TRP A 81 17.71 4.92 -21.03
C TRP A 81 19.13 5.14 -20.52
N THR A 82 19.68 4.16 -19.80
CA THR A 82 21.05 4.21 -19.28
C THR A 82 22.04 4.30 -20.43
N PHE A 83 21.87 3.48 -21.47
CA PHE A 83 22.70 3.51 -22.67
C PHE A 83 22.65 4.87 -23.40
N ILE A 84 21.47 5.46 -23.55
CA ILE A 84 21.31 6.78 -24.20
C ILE A 84 22.01 7.87 -23.39
N ILE A 85 21.87 7.86 -22.07
CA ILE A 85 22.52 8.84 -21.19
C ILE A 85 24.03 8.67 -21.24
N GLU A 86 24.55 7.44 -21.19
CA GLU A 86 25.98 7.14 -21.34
C GLU A 86 26.54 7.68 -22.66
N LYS A 87 25.86 7.42 -23.78
CA LYS A 87 26.27 7.95 -25.08
C LYS A 87 26.24 9.47 -25.13
N SER A 88 25.27 10.09 -24.47
CA SER A 88 25.17 11.54 -24.38
C SER A 88 26.31 12.13 -23.56
N ILE A 89 26.72 11.45 -22.48
CA ILE A 89 27.89 11.84 -21.67
C ILE A 89 29.16 11.75 -22.51
N GLU A 90 29.37 10.65 -23.25
CA GLU A 90 30.53 10.50 -24.16
C GLU A 90 30.60 11.64 -25.17
N ILE A 91 29.49 11.96 -25.85
CA ILE A 91 29.42 13.07 -26.82
C ILE A 91 29.75 14.40 -26.14
N LEU A 92 29.22 14.64 -24.93
CA LEU A 92 29.50 15.87 -24.19
C LEU A 92 30.97 15.96 -23.78
N ILE A 93 31.64 14.86 -23.46
CA ILE A 93 33.09 14.85 -23.17
C ILE A 93 33.91 15.13 -24.44
N ASP A 94 33.44 14.67 -25.60
CA ASP A 94 34.14 14.90 -26.87
C ASP A 94 33.93 16.34 -27.38
N GLU A 95 32.71 16.88 -27.23
CA GLU A 95 32.35 18.22 -27.70
C GLU A 95 32.71 19.33 -26.72
N THR A 96 32.89 19.00 -25.43
CA THR A 96 33.22 19.96 -24.38
C THR A 96 34.44 19.49 -23.60
N ASN A 97 35.20 20.43 -23.03
CA ASN A 97 36.38 20.08 -22.24
C ASN A 97 36.03 19.69 -20.79
N LEU A 98 34.83 19.14 -20.57
CA LEU A 98 34.33 18.75 -19.26
C LEU A 98 34.65 17.29 -18.98
N THR A 99 34.97 16.98 -17.73
CA THR A 99 35.12 15.60 -17.29
C THR A 99 33.76 14.97 -17.02
N ARG A 100 33.68 13.64 -17.14
CA ARG A 100 32.50 12.85 -16.80
C ARG A 100 31.89 13.23 -15.45
N ASN A 101 32.71 13.36 -14.42
CA ASN A 101 32.28 13.77 -13.08
C ASN A 101 31.67 15.18 -13.04
N GLN A 102 32.15 16.11 -13.86
CA GLN A 102 31.56 17.44 -13.97
C GLN A 102 30.18 17.36 -14.64
N ILE A 103 30.04 16.54 -15.68
CA ILE A 103 28.76 16.34 -16.38
C ILE A 103 27.73 15.68 -15.46
N ILE A 104 28.11 14.60 -14.77
CA ILE A 104 27.27 13.89 -13.80
C ILE A 104 26.78 14.84 -12.70
N LYS A 105 27.66 15.70 -12.16
CA LYS A 105 27.28 16.72 -11.17
C LYS A 105 26.36 17.80 -11.75
N LEU A 106 26.66 18.28 -12.95
CA LEU A 106 25.93 19.37 -13.59
C LEU A 106 24.49 19.00 -13.92
N PHE A 107 24.24 17.73 -14.25
CA PHE A 107 22.91 17.18 -14.51
C PHE A 107 22.32 16.40 -13.32
N GLU A 108 22.97 16.42 -12.15
CA GLU A 108 22.54 15.72 -10.94
C GLU A 108 22.24 14.21 -11.14
N LEU A 109 22.99 13.55 -12.04
CA LEU A 109 22.73 12.16 -12.46
C LEU A 109 22.97 11.13 -11.35
N GLU A 110 23.66 11.52 -10.27
CA GLU A 110 23.83 10.71 -9.05
C GLU A 110 22.48 10.26 -8.46
N LYS A 111 21.44 11.10 -8.54
CA LYS A 111 20.08 10.78 -8.08
C LYS A 111 19.42 9.65 -8.88
N HIS A 112 19.97 9.36 -10.05
CA HIS A 112 19.45 8.39 -11.01
C HIS A 112 20.36 7.15 -11.13
N GLY A 113 21.34 6.99 -10.24
CA GLY A 113 22.19 5.80 -10.18
C GLY A 113 23.48 5.88 -11.00
N PHE A 114 23.82 7.04 -11.58
CA PHE A 114 25.11 7.24 -12.25
C PHE A 114 26.18 7.63 -11.22
N GLU A 115 27.21 6.79 -11.09
CA GLU A 115 28.28 7.00 -10.12
C GLU A 115 29.34 7.97 -10.66
N LEU A 116 29.93 8.76 -9.75
CA LEU A 116 31.14 9.51 -10.05
C LEU A 116 32.31 8.52 -10.11
N ASP A 117 33.08 8.56 -11.20
CA ASP A 117 34.32 7.80 -11.27
C ASP A 117 35.31 8.37 -10.26
N GLY A 118 35.82 7.52 -9.37
CA GLY A 118 36.81 7.84 -8.34
C GLY A 118 38.22 8.05 -8.87
#